data_AF-A0A662HDP4-F1
#
_entry.id   AF-A0A662HDP4-F1
#
_cell.length_a   1.000
_cell.length_b   1.000
_cell.length_c   1.000
_cell.angle_alpha   90.00
_cell.angle_beta   90.00
_cell.angle_gamma   90.00
#
_symmetry.space_group_name_H-M   'P 1'
#
loop_
_entity.id
_entity.type
_entity.pdbx_description
1 polymer ?
#
loop_
_entity_poly.entity_id
_entity_poly.type
_entity_poly.pdbx_seq_one_letter_code
_entity_poly.pdbx_strand_id
1 'polypeptide(L)'
;MRGLITLYSAVFLEHKPPFPHPERPERLKVALSSLRRHELLGEVVEPKPAEEEDLYRVHDPEYVVEVRDLVESGVSMLDNDTYVSRGTMRAALTAAGAS
;
A
#
# COMPACT_ATOMS: atom_id res chain seq x y z
N MET A 1 -25.50 -7.52 -1.56
CA MET A 1 -24.72 -8.36 -0.62
C MET A 1 -24.71 -7.66 0.73
N ARG A 2 -25.31 -8.22 1.78
CA ARG A 2 -25.21 -7.62 3.12
C ARG A 2 -24.02 -8.26 3.85
N GLY A 3 -23.05 -7.45 4.27
CA GLY A 3 -21.89 -7.89 5.06
C GLY A 3 -20.54 -7.94 4.35
N LEU A 4 -20.43 -7.51 3.09
CA LEU A 4 -19.13 -7.36 2.43
C LEU A 4 -18.57 -5.96 2.66
N ILE A 5 -17.37 -5.87 3.23
CA ILE A 5 -16.60 -4.62 3.39
C ILE A 5 -15.43 -4.66 2.41
N THR A 6 -15.17 -3.54 1.75
CA THR A 6 -13.99 -3.31 0.92
C THR A 6 -13.11 -2.27 1.59
N LEU A 7 -11.96 -2.68 2.10
CA LEU A 7 -10.99 -1.77 2.67
C LEU A 7 -10.20 -1.09 1.54
N TYR A 8 -10.29 0.24 1.46
CA TYR A 8 -9.58 1.00 0.45
C TYR A 8 -9.24 2.40 0.95
N SER A 9 -8.00 2.82 0.70
CA SER A 9 -7.58 4.22 0.81
C SER A 9 -6.92 4.67 -0.50
N ALA A 10 -7.12 5.94 -0.85
CA ALA A 10 -6.44 6.54 -2.00
C ALA A 10 -4.91 6.60 -1.83
N VAL A 11 -4.42 6.51 -0.59
CA VAL A 11 -2.99 6.48 -0.24
C VAL A 11 -2.26 5.32 -0.93
N PHE A 12 -2.93 4.20 -1.21
CA PHE A 12 -2.33 3.09 -1.96
C PHE A 12 -1.82 3.49 -3.34
N LEU A 13 -2.40 4.55 -3.93
CA LEU A 13 -1.97 5.08 -5.22
C LEU A 13 -0.71 5.94 -5.15
N GLU A 14 -0.21 6.24 -3.96
CA GLU A 14 0.96 7.09 -3.74
C GLU A 14 2.28 6.30 -3.78
N HIS A 15 2.24 4.98 -3.58
CA HIS A 15 3.37 4.10 -3.89
C HIS A 15 3.47 3.93 -5.40
N LYS A 16 4.20 4.85 -6.05
CA LYS A 16 4.36 4.89 -7.50
C LYS A 16 5.77 4.49 -7.90
N PRO A 17 5.93 3.68 -8.96
CA PRO A 17 7.24 3.37 -9.50
C PRO A 17 7.84 4.62 -10.15
N PRO A 18 9.14 4.91 -9.95
CA PRO A 18 9.81 6.05 -10.59
C PRO A 18 10.19 5.78 -12.06
N PHE A 19 9.97 4.56 -12.55
CA PHE A 19 10.28 4.09 -13.91
C PHE A 19 9.24 3.05 -14.34
N PRO A 20 9.23 2.57 -15.61
CA PRO A 20 8.32 1.51 -16.02
C PRO A 20 8.53 0.23 -15.19
N HIS A 21 7.49 -0.19 -14.47
CA HIS A 21 7.52 -1.37 -13.60
C HIS A 21 6.25 -2.22 -13.79
N PRO A 22 6.33 -3.57 -13.64
CA PRO A 22 5.15 -4.43 -13.70
C PRO A 22 4.11 -4.14 -12.61
N GLU A 23 4.56 -3.78 -11.41
CA GLU A 23 3.69 -3.26 -10.34
C GLU A 23 3.12 -1.91 -10.78
N ARG A 24 1.78 -1.81 -10.75
CA ARG A 24 1.05 -0.62 -11.15
C ARG A 24 -0.07 -0.32 -10.16
N PRO A 25 -0.03 0.79 -9.40
CA PRO A 25 -1.08 1.12 -8.45
C PRO A 25 -2.44 1.35 -9.11
N GLU A 26 -2.48 1.70 -10.40
CA GLU A 26 -3.74 1.85 -11.16
C GLU A 26 -4.60 0.59 -11.18
N ARG A 27 -4.01 -0.61 -10.95
CA ARG A 27 -4.75 -1.86 -10.83
C ARG A 27 -5.86 -1.79 -9.79
N LEU A 28 -5.68 -1.01 -8.72
CA LEU A 28 -6.69 -0.82 -7.68
C LEU A 28 -7.90 -0.04 -8.19
N LYS A 29 -7.69 0.99 -9.01
CA LYS A 29 -8.77 1.75 -9.65
C LYS A 29 -9.58 0.85 -10.58
N VAL A 30 -8.88 0.01 -11.37
CA VAL A 30 -9.53 -0.97 -12.26
C VAL A 30 -10.36 -1.96 -11.45
N ALA A 31 -9.80 -2.54 -10.39
CA ALA A 31 -10.49 -3.48 -9.52
C ALA A 31 -11.77 -2.86 -8.91
N LEU A 32 -11.66 -1.68 -8.28
CA LEU A 32 -12.81 -0.98 -7.70
C LEU A 32 -13.88 -0.65 -8.76
N SER A 33 -13.47 -0.18 -9.94
CA SER A 33 -14.40 0.14 -11.03
C SER A 33 -15.13 -1.10 -11.54
N SER A 34 -14.45 -2.25 -11.58
CA SER A 34 -15.01 -3.53 -12.00
C SER A 34 -16.01 -4.06 -10.96
N LEU A 35 -15.61 -4.07 -9.68
CA LEU A 35 -16.48 -4.45 -8.57
C LEU A 35 -17.75 -3.60 -8.55
N ARG A 36 -17.63 -2.28 -8.75
CA ARG A 36 -18.78 -1.39 -8.82
C ARG A 36 -19.69 -1.71 -10.01
N ARG A 37 -19.10 -1.93 -11.19
CA ARG A 37 -19.85 -2.23 -12.43
C ARG A 37 -20.66 -3.52 -12.33
N HIS A 38 -20.15 -4.50 -11.62
CA HIS A 38 -20.80 -5.80 -11.44
C HIS A 38 -21.68 -5.87 -10.17
N GLU A 39 -21.90 -4.74 -9.49
CA GLU A 39 -22.66 -4.70 -8.22
C GLU A 39 -22.06 -5.61 -7.12
N LEU A 40 -20.75 -5.85 -7.20
CA LEU A 40 -19.94 -6.65 -6.28
C LEU A 40 -19.15 -5.81 -5.28
N LEU A 41 -19.17 -4.48 -5.41
CA LEU A 41 -18.51 -3.58 -4.46
C LEU A 41 -19.31 -3.54 -3.15
N GLY A 42 -18.66 -3.98 -2.07
CA GLY A 42 -19.20 -3.85 -0.72
C GLY A 42 -19.16 -2.42 -0.19
N GLU A 43 -19.47 -2.25 1.09
CA GLU A 43 -19.25 -0.96 1.78
C GLU A 43 -17.76 -0.62 1.74
N VAL A 44 -17.41 0.54 1.21
CA VAL A 44 -16.01 0.98 1.16
C VAL A 44 -15.68 1.70 2.46
N VAL A 45 -14.74 1.14 3.22
CA VAL A 45 -14.27 1.69 4.49
C VAL A 45 -12.80 2.03 4.36
N GLU A 46 -12.42 3.21 4.84
CA GLU A 46 -11.01 3.59 4.91
C GLU A 46 -10.34 2.86 6.08
N PRO A 47 -9.29 2.05 5.82
CA PRO A 47 -8.60 1.33 6.88
C PRO A 47 -7.84 2.30 7.79
N LYS A 48 -7.80 1.98 9.09
CA LYS A 48 -6.86 2.64 10.00
C LYS A 48 -5.45 2.13 9.65
N PRO A 49 -4.45 3.00 9.41
CA PRO A 49 -3.07 2.55 9.26
C PRO A 49 -2.60 1.78 10.49
N ALA A 50 -1.75 0.78 10.27
CA ALA A 50 -0.97 0.17 11.33
C ALA A 50 0.01 1.19 11.92
N GLU A 51 0.34 1.04 13.20
CA GLU A 51 1.46 1.78 13.80
C GLU A 51 2.77 1.12 13.32
N GLU A 52 3.89 1.85 13.31
CA GLU A 52 5.17 1.29 12.86
C GLU A 52 5.58 0.07 13.72
N GLU A 53 5.29 0.13 15.01
CA GLU A 53 5.57 -0.94 15.96
C GLU A 53 4.77 -2.23 15.70
N ASP A 54 3.64 -2.14 14.99
CA ASP A 54 2.89 -3.31 14.59
C ASP A 54 3.69 -4.16 13.57
N LEU A 55 4.54 -3.52 12.76
CA LEU A 55 5.40 -4.20 11.77
C LEU A 55 6.47 -5.06 12.45
N TYR A 56 6.94 -4.67 13.65
CA TYR A 56 8.00 -5.38 14.37
C TYR A 56 7.58 -6.78 14.86
N ARG A 57 6.28 -7.11 14.80
CA ARG A 57 5.80 -8.46 15.11
C ARG A 57 6.26 -9.52 14.12
N VAL A 58 6.62 -9.11 12.91
CA VAL A 58 7.04 -9.99 11.81
C VAL A 58 8.35 -9.55 11.15
N HIS A 59 8.68 -8.26 11.21
CA HIS A 59 9.90 -7.69 10.66
C HIS A 59 10.89 -7.35 11.77
N ASP A 60 12.18 -7.47 11.44
CA ASP A 60 13.25 -6.94 12.27
C ASP A 60 13.15 -5.39 12.33
N PRO A 61 13.23 -4.75 13.51
CA PRO A 61 13.09 -3.30 13.64
C PRO A 61 14.12 -2.52 12.81
N GLU A 62 15.36 -3.00 12.72
CA GLU A 62 16.40 -2.37 11.93
C GLU A 62 16.06 -2.37 10.43
N TYR A 63 15.42 -3.41 9.93
CA TYR A 63 14.94 -3.45 8.55
C TYR A 63 13.82 -2.42 8.28
N VAL A 64 12.88 -2.25 9.21
CA VAL A 64 11.81 -1.24 9.06
C VAL A 64 12.41 0.18 9.02
N VAL A 65 13.40 0.44 9.87
CA VAL A 65 14.15 1.70 9.88
C VAL A 65 14.89 1.91 8.56
N GLU A 66 15.58 0.89 8.04
CA GLU A 66 16.29 0.97 6.76
C GLU A 66 15.34 1.37 5.60
N VAL A 67 14.18 0.72 5.49
CA VAL A 67 13.21 1.02 4.44
C VAL A 67 12.67 2.46 4.57
N ARG A 68 12.39 2.92 5.79
CA ARG A 68 11.93 4.30 6.04
C ARG A 68 13.00 5.30 5.61
N ASP A 69 14.24 5.10 6.04
CA ASP A 69 15.35 6.01 5.76
C ASP A 69 15.67 6.03 4.24
N LEU A 70 15.53 4.90 3.54
CA LEU A 70 15.59 4.84 2.07
C LEU A 70 14.50 5.69 1.41
N VAL A 71 13.25 5.61 1.89
CA VAL A 71 12.14 6.44 1.38
C VAL A 71 12.41 7.93 1.61
N GLU A 72 12.95 8.31 2.76
CA GLU A 72 13.22 9.71 3.10
C GLU A 72 14.41 10.29 2.34
N SER A 73 15.46 9.49 2.12
CA SER A 73 16.64 9.89 1.34
C SER A 73 16.35 10.08 -0.15
N GLY A 74 15.20 9.61 -0.64
CA GLY A 74 14.82 9.70 -2.05
C GLY A 74 15.48 8.64 -2.95
N VAL A 75 16.11 7.64 -2.35
CA VAL A 75 16.57 6.45 -3.07
C VAL A 75 15.35 5.70 -3.60
N SER A 76 15.42 5.23 -4.84
CA SER A 76 14.28 4.64 -5.54
C SER A 76 14.21 3.11 -5.48
N MET A 77 15.27 2.43 -5.02
CA MET A 77 15.38 0.97 -5.07
C MET A 77 15.86 0.42 -3.73
N LEU A 78 15.11 -0.51 -3.16
CA LEU A 78 15.53 -1.33 -2.02
C LEU A 78 16.39 -2.51 -2.49
N ASP A 79 16.00 -3.13 -3.60
CA ASP A 79 16.75 -4.19 -4.27
C ASP A 79 16.54 -4.10 -5.80
N ASN A 80 16.89 -5.15 -6.56
CA ASN A 80 16.80 -5.15 -8.02
C ASN A 80 15.35 -5.14 -8.59
N ASP A 81 14.34 -5.50 -7.80
CA ASP A 81 12.92 -5.58 -8.19
C ASP A 81 12.01 -4.74 -7.28
N THR A 82 12.44 -4.43 -6.06
CA THR A 82 11.64 -3.67 -5.09
C THR A 82 12.01 -2.19 -5.14
N TYR A 83 11.13 -1.37 -5.73
CA TYR A 83 11.28 0.09 -5.68
C TYR A 83 10.64 0.68 -4.43
N VAL A 84 11.10 1.86 -4.04
CA VAL A 84 10.45 2.72 -3.05
C VAL A 84 10.27 4.13 -3.60
N SER A 85 9.38 4.89 -2.97
CA SER A 85 9.02 6.26 -3.33
C SER A 85 8.43 6.99 -2.14
N ARG A 86 8.29 8.32 -2.22
CA ARG A 86 7.82 9.18 -1.12
C ARG A 86 6.46 8.77 -0.51
N GLY A 87 5.62 8.05 -1.25
CA GLY A 87 4.32 7.54 -0.77
C GLY A 87 4.39 6.15 -0.12
N THR A 88 5.54 5.48 -0.18
CA THR A 88 5.67 4.04 0.16
C THR A 88 5.34 3.76 1.61
N MET A 89 5.93 4.48 2.57
CA MET A 89 5.67 4.21 3.99
C MET A 89 4.19 4.40 4.36
N ARG A 90 3.55 5.46 3.85
CA ARG A 90 2.11 5.68 4.07
C ARG A 90 1.28 4.55 3.47
N ALA A 91 1.57 4.14 2.24
CA ALA A 91 0.88 3.05 1.57
C ALA A 91 1.07 1.70 2.29
N ALA A 92 2.30 1.41 2.73
CA ALA A 92 2.64 0.17 3.43
C ALA A 92 1.94 0.05 4.79
N LEU A 93 1.99 1.10 5.62
CA LEU A 93 1.30 1.11 6.93
C LEU A 93 -0.23 1.00 6.77
N THR A 94 -0.78 1.71 5.77
CA THR A 94 -2.22 1.63 5.47
C THR A 94 -2.59 0.24 4.96
N ALA A 95 -1.73 -0.42 4.20
CA ALA A 95 -1.98 -1.77 3.67
C ALA A 95 -1.88 -2.83 4.77
N ALA A 96 -0.93 -2.69 5.70
CA ALA A 96 -0.81 -3.54 6.87
C ALA A 96 -2.06 -3.45 7.76
N GLY A 97 -2.59 -2.24 7.98
CA GLY A 97 -3.85 -2.06 8.71
C GLY A 97 -5.12 -2.49 7.96
N ALA A 98 -5.00 -2.81 6.67
CA ALA A 98 -6.09 -3.27 5.80
C ALA A 98 -6.07 -4.78 5.52
N SER A 99 -5.17 -5.53 6.16
CA SER A 99 -4.94 -6.98 5.99
C SER A 99 -5.56 -7.78 7.12
#